data_AF-A0A960ANF7-F1
#
_entry.id   AF-A0A960ANF7-F1
#
_cell.length_a   1.000
_cell.length_b   1.000
_cell.length_c   1.000
_cell.angle_alpha   90.00
_cell.angle_beta   90.00
_cell.angle_gamma   90.00
#
_symmetry.space_group_name_H-M   'P 1'
#
loop_
_entity.id
_entity.type
_entity.pdbx_description
1 polymer ?
#
loop_
_entity_poly.entity_id
_entity_poly.type
_entity_poly.pdbx_seq_one_letter_code
_entity_poly.pdbx_strand_id
1 'polypeptide(L)'
;PIVEAVPDGAPGWPQPDGRHKTSAAWLIENAGVHKGFRLPGADVAVSSKHTLALTNRGGGTTAQLLDLAREIRSRVEGRFGVRLVPEPVLWGCQL
;
A
#
# COMPACT_ATOMS: atom_id res chain seq x y z
N PRO A 1 -4.84 -1.84 -8.05
CA PRO A 1 -4.72 -0.60 -8.84
C PRO A 1 -5.01 -0.90 -10.31
N ILE A 2 -5.52 0.08 -11.07
CA ILE A 2 -5.62 -0.02 -12.53
C ILE A 2 -4.42 0.73 -13.13
N VAL A 3 -3.71 0.09 -14.05
CA VAL A 3 -2.47 0.57 -14.67
C VAL A 3 -2.53 0.38 -16.18
N GLU A 4 -1.84 1.23 -16.94
CA GLU A 4 -1.72 1.06 -18.40
C GLU A 4 -0.84 -0.14 -18.74
N ALA A 5 0.32 -0.23 -18.09
CA ALA A 5 1.26 -1.33 -18.19
C ALA A 5 1.42 -2.03 -16.83
N VAL A 6 1.41 -3.36 -16.84
CA VAL A 6 1.66 -4.18 -15.65
C VAL A 6 3.16 -4.23 -15.41
N PRO A 7 3.67 -3.88 -14.21
CA PRO A 7 5.09 -4.01 -13.91
C PRO A 7 5.59 -5.44 -14.09
N ASP A 8 6.85 -5.58 -14.52
CA ASP A 8 7.46 -6.88 -14.80
C ASP A 8 7.35 -7.83 -13.60
N GLY A 9 6.80 -9.03 -13.84
CA GLY A 9 6.59 -10.05 -12.82
C GLY A 9 5.36 -9.84 -11.92
N ALA A 10 4.65 -8.71 -12.03
CA ALA A 10 3.42 -8.48 -11.30
C ALA A 10 2.24 -9.24 -11.92
N PRO A 11 1.31 -9.76 -11.10
CA PRO A 11 0.03 -10.25 -11.62
C PRO A 11 -0.76 -9.14 -12.31
N GLY A 12 -1.30 -9.44 -13.49
CA GLY A 12 -2.08 -8.52 -14.30
C GLY A 12 -3.35 -9.17 -14.82
N TRP A 13 -4.46 -8.45 -14.75
CA TRP A 13 -5.75 -8.88 -15.28
C TRP A 13 -6.29 -7.82 -16.23
N PRO A 14 -6.51 -8.13 -17.51
CA PRO A 14 -6.99 -7.16 -18.49
C PRO A 14 -8.37 -6.63 -18.11
N GLN A 15 -8.64 -5.38 -18.46
CA GLN A 15 -9.92 -4.69 -18.26
C GLN A 15 -10.55 -4.33 -19.62
N PRO A 16 -11.88 -4.11 -19.70
CA PRO A 16 -12.55 -3.80 -20.96
C PRO A 16 -12.05 -2.54 -21.67
N ASP A 17 -11.43 -1.61 -20.95
CA ASP A 17 -10.89 -0.35 -21.48
C ASP A 17 -9.42 -0.46 -21.94
N GLY A 18 -8.87 -1.67 -22.02
CA GLY A 18 -7.50 -1.93 -22.44
C GLY A 18 -6.45 -1.74 -21.35
N ARG A 19 -6.82 -1.26 -20.16
CA ARG A 19 -5.92 -1.20 -19.00
C ARG A 19 -5.86 -2.55 -18.28
N HIS A 20 -5.02 -2.62 -17.26
CA HIS A 20 -4.84 -3.82 -16.44
C HIS A 20 -5.11 -3.52 -14.97
N LYS A 21 -5.90 -4.36 -14.31
CA LYS A 21 -5.89 -4.46 -12.86
C LYS A 21 -4.63 -5.21 -12.44
N THR A 22 -3.89 -4.70 -11.46
CA THR A 22 -2.73 -5.39 -10.89
C THR A 22 -2.85 -5.56 -9.37
N SER A 23 -2.00 -6.40 -8.79
CA SER A 23 -2.00 -6.73 -7.35
C SER A 23 -1.30 -5.65 -6.52
N ALA A 24 -2.06 -4.91 -5.72
CA ALA A 24 -1.48 -3.95 -4.76
C ALA A 24 -0.59 -4.65 -3.72
N ALA A 25 -0.96 -5.86 -3.27
CA ALA A 25 -0.15 -6.61 -2.31
C ALA A 25 1.23 -6.95 -2.87
N TRP A 26 1.28 -7.38 -4.15
CA TRP A 26 2.53 -7.67 -4.84
C TRP A 26 3.38 -6.40 -4.98
N LEU A 27 2.78 -5.28 -5.37
CA LEU A 27 3.49 -4.01 -5.50
C LEU A 27 4.09 -3.56 -4.16
N ILE A 28 3.34 -3.65 -3.06
CA ILE A 28 3.82 -3.28 -1.72
C ILE A 28 5.00 -4.16 -1.31
N GLU A 29 4.88 -5.50 -1.47
CA GLU A 29 5.96 -6.43 -1.12
C GLU A 29 7.22 -6.20 -1.96
N ASN A 30 7.07 -6.00 -3.28
CA ASN A 30 8.19 -5.76 -4.20
C ASN A 30 8.72 -4.31 -4.15
N ALA A 31 8.05 -3.42 -3.42
CA ALA A 31 8.58 -2.12 -3.01
C ALA A 31 9.34 -2.18 -1.66
N GLY A 32 9.57 -3.40 -1.13
CA GLY A 32 10.33 -3.62 0.10
C GLY A 32 9.53 -3.43 1.39
N VAL A 33 8.19 -3.45 1.31
CA VAL A 33 7.30 -3.39 2.48
C VAL A 33 6.73 -4.79 2.71
N HIS A 34 7.25 -5.46 3.73
CA HIS A 34 6.85 -6.83 4.07
C HIS A 34 5.86 -6.86 5.23
N LYS A 35 5.31 -8.05 5.49
CA LYS A 35 4.46 -8.32 6.65
C LYS A 35 5.19 -7.93 7.94
N GLY A 36 4.51 -7.19 8.82
CA GLY A 36 5.11 -6.69 10.06
C GLY A 36 5.98 -5.44 9.91
N PHE A 37 6.16 -4.90 8.70
CA PHE A 37 6.87 -3.63 8.49
C PHE A 37 6.23 -2.49 9.32
N ARG A 38 7.06 -1.68 9.95
CA ARG A 38 6.66 -0.51 10.76
C ARG A 38 7.70 0.58 10.66
N LEU A 39 7.25 1.83 10.82
CA LEU A 39 8.16 2.96 10.98
C LEU A 39 8.82 2.93 12.39
N PRO A 40 10.02 3.49 12.56
CA PRO A 40 10.65 3.61 13.87
C PRO A 40 9.75 4.32 14.88
N GLY A 41 9.57 3.73 16.07
CA GLY A 41 8.74 4.30 17.13
C GLY A 41 7.23 4.32 16.85
N ALA A 42 6.75 3.68 15.77
CA ALA A 42 5.33 3.62 15.46
C ALA A 42 4.63 2.41 16.10
N ASP A 43 3.47 2.65 16.71
CA ASP A 43 2.55 1.60 17.22
C ASP A 43 1.55 1.14 16.16
N VAL A 44 1.80 1.47 14.89
CA VAL A 44 1.10 0.93 13.73
C VAL A 44 2.09 0.14 12.86
N ALA A 45 1.59 -0.92 12.23
CA ALA A 45 2.41 -1.77 11.38
C ALA A 45 1.58 -2.39 10.28
N VAL A 46 2.23 -2.82 9.21
CA VAL A 46 1.67 -3.79 8.27
C VAL A 46 1.36 -5.08 9.03
N SER A 47 0.21 -5.70 8.75
CA SER A 47 -0.18 -6.95 9.38
C SER A 47 0.88 -8.03 9.16
N SER A 48 1.06 -8.91 10.16
CA SER A 48 1.95 -10.07 10.04
C SER A 48 1.38 -11.15 9.10
N LYS A 49 0.11 -11.04 8.70
CA LYS A 49 -0.58 -12.03 7.85
C LYS A 49 -0.71 -11.56 6.40
N HIS A 50 -0.99 -10.28 6.18
CA HIS A 50 -1.33 -9.76 4.85
C HIS A 50 -0.87 -8.30 4.65
N THR A 51 -0.19 -8.00 3.55
CA THR A 51 0.45 -6.69 3.34
C THR A 51 -0.50 -5.54 3.01
N LEU A 52 -1.72 -5.83 2.54
CA LEU A 52 -2.77 -4.81 2.36
C LEU A 52 -3.39 -4.29 3.66
N ALA A 53 -3.17 -4.97 4.80
CA ALA A 53 -3.78 -4.59 6.05
C ALA A 53 -2.79 -3.83 6.93
N LEU A 54 -3.16 -2.60 7.32
CA LEU A 54 -2.47 -1.86 8.39
C LEU A 54 -3.15 -2.18 9.72
N THR A 55 -2.35 -2.30 10.77
CA THR A 55 -2.78 -2.75 12.09
C THR A 55 -2.28 -1.81 13.16
N ASN A 56 -3.16 -1.44 14.10
CA ASN A 56 -2.80 -0.75 15.33
C ASN A 56 -2.37 -1.80 16.38
N ARG A 57 -1.26 -1.56 17.07
CA ARG A 57 -0.65 -2.47 18.06
C ARG A 57 -0.95 -2.10 19.51
N GLY A 58 -1.85 -1.14 19.74
CA GLY A 58 -2.38 -0.77 21.06
C GLY A 58 -2.25 0.73 21.36
N GLY A 59 -1.23 1.39 20.81
CA GLY A 59 -0.96 2.83 21.01
C GLY A 59 -0.98 3.68 19.75
N GLY A 60 -1.34 3.09 18.60
CA GLY A 60 -1.24 3.76 17.31
C GLY A 60 -2.18 4.95 17.17
N THR A 61 -1.66 6.06 16.68
CA THR A 61 -2.42 7.28 16.37
C THR A 61 -2.79 7.35 14.89
N THR A 62 -3.79 8.17 14.55
CA THR A 62 -4.14 8.48 13.15
C THR A 62 -2.95 9.05 12.38
N ALA A 63 -2.15 9.92 13.00
CA ALA A 63 -0.95 10.50 12.38
C ALA A 63 0.05 9.41 11.97
N GLN A 64 0.40 8.51 12.90
CA GLN A 64 1.29 7.38 12.59
C GLN A 64 0.72 6.45 11.52
N LEU A 65 -0.59 6.19 11.54
CA LEU A 65 -1.25 5.38 10.51
C LEU A 65 -1.11 6.02 9.12
N LEU A 66 -1.34 7.33 9.02
CA LEU A 66 -1.19 8.07 7.77
C LEU A 66 0.27 8.14 7.33
N ASP A 67 1.22 8.31 8.23
CA ASP A 67 2.65 8.31 7.90
C ASP A 67 3.09 6.96 7.34
N LEU A 68 2.66 5.85 7.96
CA LEU A 68 2.90 4.51 7.42
C LEU A 68 2.27 4.34 6.03
N ALA A 69 1.03 4.79 5.84
CA ALA A 69 0.37 4.70 4.54
C ALA A 69 1.04 5.57 3.47
N ARG A 70 1.55 6.77 3.83
CA ARG A 70 2.33 7.63 2.93
C ARG A 70 3.64 6.99 2.53
N GLU A 71 4.37 6.40 3.48
CA GLU A 71 5.61 5.69 3.20
C GLU A 71 5.40 4.55 2.20
N ILE A 72 4.38 3.72 2.43
CA ILE A 72 4.03 2.61 1.53
C ILE A 72 3.70 3.13 0.13
N ARG A 73 2.86 4.16 0.05
CA ARG A 73 2.46 4.77 -1.22
C ARG A 73 3.65 5.38 -1.96
N SER A 74 4.54 6.08 -1.26
CA SER A 74 5.75 6.69 -1.81
C SER A 74 6.70 5.65 -2.39
N ARG A 75 6.92 4.52 -1.67
CA ARG A 75 7.76 3.43 -2.17
C ARG A 75 7.20 2.78 -3.42
N VAL A 76 5.90 2.51 -3.45
CA VAL A 76 5.25 1.90 -4.62
C VAL A 76 5.26 2.85 -5.82
N GLU A 77 4.98 4.13 -5.60
CA GLU A 77 5.03 5.16 -6.64
C GLU A 77 6.45 5.36 -7.15
N GLY A 78 7.45 5.45 -6.28
CA GLY A 78 8.86 5.60 -6.68
C GLY A 78 9.43 4.38 -7.40
N ARG A 79 8.98 3.16 -7.05
CA ARG A 79 9.47 1.91 -7.66
C ARG A 79 8.79 1.58 -8.98
N PHE A 80 7.47 1.84 -9.09
CA PHE A 80 6.65 1.34 -10.19
C PHE A 80 5.90 2.43 -10.96
N GLY A 81 5.96 3.69 -10.52
CA GLY A 81 5.12 4.76 -11.07
C GLY A 81 3.63 4.61 -10.76
N VAL A 82 3.26 3.73 -9.82
CA VAL A 82 1.86 3.42 -9.49
C VAL A 82 1.46 4.12 -8.19
N ARG A 83 0.49 5.04 -8.27
CA ARG A 83 -0.08 5.69 -7.09
C ARG A 83 -1.17 4.84 -6.45
N LEU A 84 -0.92 4.34 -5.24
CA LEU A 84 -1.94 3.62 -4.47
C LEU A 84 -3.01 4.57 -3.92
N VAL A 85 -4.26 4.12 -3.98
CA VAL A 85 -5.44 4.80 -3.43
C VAL A 85 -5.92 4.00 -2.21
N PRO A 86 -6.23 4.66 -1.08
CA PRO A 86 -6.79 3.99 0.08
C PRO A 86 -8.19 3.46 -0.21
N GLU A 87 -8.46 2.21 0.19
CA GLU A 87 -9.82 1.65 0.22
C GLU A 87 -10.65 2.17 1.42
N PRO A 88 -10.09 2.33 2.64
CA PRO A 88 -10.84 2.89 3.75
C PRO A 88 -11.24 4.35 3.49
N VAL A 89 -12.44 4.71 3.94
CA VAL A 89 -12.89 6.11 3.96
C VAL A 89 -12.17 6.85 5.08
N LEU A 90 -11.49 7.94 4.74
CA LEU A 90 -10.83 8.82 5.70
C LEU A 90 -11.80 9.90 6.17
N TRP A 91 -12.14 9.88 7.46
CA TRP A 91 -12.97 10.90 8.10
C TRP A 91 -12.10 11.85 8.93
N GLY A 92 -12.23 13.16 8.71
CA GLY A 92 -11.47 14.18 9.44
C GLY A 92 -9.95 14.16 9.22
N CYS A 93 -9.47 13.43 8.21
CA CYS A 93 -8.05 13.33 7.88
C CYS A 93 -7.85 13.01 6.38
N GLN A 94 -6.62 13.16 5.89
CA GLN A 94 -6.28 12.99 4.48
C GLN A 94 -4.92 12.33 4.28
N LEU A 95 -4.78 11.59 3.18
CA LEU A 95 -3.57 10.86 2.80
C LEU A 95 -2.85 11.50 1.62
#